data_AF-A0A8J8ME06-F1
#
_entry.id   AF-A0A8J8ME06-F1
#
_cell.length_a   1.000
_cell.length_b   1.000
_cell.length_c   1.000
_cell.angle_alpha   90.00
_cell.angle_beta   90.00
_cell.angle_gamma   90.00
#
_symmetry.space_group_name_H-M   'P 1'
#
loop_
_entity.id
_entity.type
_entity.pdbx_description
1 polymer ?
#
loop_
_entity_poly.entity_id
_entity_poly.type
_entity_poly.pdbx_seq_one_letter_code
_entity_poly.pdbx_strand_id
1 'polypeptide(L)'
;MGLVKDFLEKLKYRNSLKQIDYQDLNKMQVNEVMEGLRVGLAVSQIKMYSHDILNDKQMKEIRTGMENGLSKLQVALYANKPMLTHIQMREVRLGLEGNLSNSQVEMYAKATLLPEQMKEIRKGFEYGLNKEQVEFLIDKSFLTPQQMREVRIGLENELPLDLLKKCIKQENGRVRGAKEIEGIRKVFEEGKAEISKKNIEALKTNLFKKLETEKPKSSKVSEEKQNDKSETQSTPEKNNAQVYKQHYDEMMKSYLNEAYAQEEGDEIAI
;
A
#
# COMPACT_ATOMS: atom_id res chain seq x y z
N MET A 1 28.13 -29.83 -14.03
CA MET A 1 26.79 -30.22 -13.52
C MET A 1 25.73 -29.12 -13.69
N GLY A 2 26.02 -27.84 -13.41
CA GLY A 2 25.05 -26.74 -13.53
C GLY A 2 24.51 -26.45 -14.94
N LEU A 3 25.36 -26.50 -15.98
CA LEU A 3 24.95 -26.25 -17.38
C LEU A 3 23.96 -27.29 -17.92
N VAL A 4 24.15 -28.56 -17.56
CA VAL A 4 23.25 -29.66 -17.97
C VAL A 4 21.89 -29.52 -17.28
N LYS A 5 21.87 -29.09 -16.00
CA LYS A 5 20.64 -28.83 -15.26
C LYS A 5 19.83 -27.67 -15.87
N ASP A 6 20.51 -26.56 -16.23
CA ASP A 6 19.89 -25.41 -16.91
C ASP A 6 19.30 -25.79 -18.28
N PHE A 7 20.02 -26.59 -19.06
CA PHE A 7 19.54 -27.09 -20.34
C PHE A 7 18.29 -27.96 -20.21
N LEU A 8 18.27 -28.91 -19.27
CA LEU A 8 17.12 -29.78 -19.03
C LEU A 8 15.90 -29.01 -18.52
N GLU A 9 16.08 -27.99 -17.68
CA GLU A 9 14.97 -27.14 -17.24
C GLU A 9 14.38 -26.32 -18.40
N LYS A 10 15.21 -25.77 -19.28
CA LYS A 10 14.73 -25.09 -20.49
C LYS A 10 13.96 -26.01 -21.42
N LEU A 11 14.36 -27.28 -21.53
CA LEU A 11 13.60 -28.28 -22.28
C LEU A 11 12.24 -28.56 -21.64
N LYS A 12 12.17 -28.66 -20.31
CA LYS A 12 10.92 -28.89 -19.57
C LYS A 12 9.88 -27.80 -19.86
N TYR A 13 10.31 -26.54 -19.94
CA TYR A 13 9.41 -25.40 -20.18
C TYR A 13 9.44 -24.85 -21.61
N ARG A 14 9.97 -25.61 -22.57
CA ARG A 14 10.18 -25.16 -23.97
C ARG A 14 8.93 -24.55 -24.59
N ASN A 15 7.75 -25.15 -24.40
CA ASN A 15 6.51 -24.66 -24.99
C ASN A 15 6.03 -23.35 -24.35
N SER A 16 6.22 -23.18 -23.04
CA SER A 16 5.92 -21.92 -22.34
C SER A 16 6.90 -20.82 -22.75
N LEU A 17 8.18 -21.15 -22.84
CA LEU A 17 9.24 -20.22 -23.25
C LEU A 17 9.04 -19.73 -24.69
N LYS A 18 8.54 -20.55 -25.61
CA LYS A 18 8.19 -20.11 -26.98
C LYS A 18 7.14 -18.99 -27.01
N GLN A 19 6.29 -18.90 -25.98
CA GLN A 19 5.24 -17.90 -25.90
C GLN A 19 5.69 -16.63 -25.16
N ILE A 20 6.84 -16.68 -24.48
CA ILE A 20 7.40 -15.57 -23.73
C ILE A 20 8.49 -14.97 -24.61
N ASP A 21 8.45 -13.65 -24.83
CA ASP A 21 9.60 -12.99 -25.45
C ASP A 21 10.69 -12.80 -24.39
N TYR A 22 11.76 -13.61 -24.48
CA TYR A 22 12.86 -13.60 -23.51
C TYR A 22 14.23 -13.38 -24.17
N GLN A 23 14.28 -13.05 -25.46
CA GLN A 23 15.54 -12.90 -26.19
C GLN A 23 16.33 -11.66 -25.74
N ASP A 24 15.61 -10.59 -25.39
CA ASP A 24 16.20 -9.33 -24.91
C ASP A 24 16.52 -9.35 -23.40
N LEU A 25 16.20 -10.46 -22.71
CA LEU A 25 16.45 -10.60 -21.29
C LEU A 25 17.88 -11.09 -21.02
N ASN A 26 18.53 -10.44 -20.06
CA ASN A 26 19.82 -10.90 -19.55
C ASN A 26 19.64 -12.18 -18.71
N LYS A 27 20.76 -12.84 -18.39
CA LYS A 27 20.75 -14.11 -17.64
C LYS A 27 19.99 -14.04 -16.30
N MET A 28 20.08 -12.93 -15.58
CA MET A 28 19.39 -12.77 -14.29
C MET A 28 17.88 -12.60 -14.48
N GLN A 29 17.46 -11.85 -15.50
CA GLN A 29 16.05 -11.71 -15.87
C GLN A 29 15.45 -13.04 -16.35
N VAL A 30 16.19 -13.80 -17.18
CA VAL A 30 15.78 -15.15 -17.61
C VAL A 30 15.64 -16.09 -16.40
N ASN A 31 16.52 -15.99 -15.40
CA ASN A 31 16.37 -16.78 -14.19
C ASN A 31 15.03 -16.48 -13.49
N GLU A 32 14.60 -15.22 -13.38
CA GLU A 32 13.30 -14.86 -12.78
C GLU A 32 12.10 -15.35 -13.60
N VAL A 33 12.21 -15.41 -14.93
CA VAL A 33 11.22 -16.08 -15.80
C VAL A 33 11.15 -17.58 -15.48
N MET A 34 12.31 -18.23 -15.35
CA MET A 34 12.40 -19.67 -15.04
C MET A 34 11.91 -19.99 -13.63
N GLU A 35 12.20 -19.13 -12.63
CA GLU A 35 11.65 -19.24 -11.29
C GLU A 35 10.11 -19.19 -11.32
N GLY A 36 9.53 -18.22 -12.05
CA GLY A 36 8.08 -18.11 -12.20
C GLY A 36 7.44 -19.37 -12.80
N LEU A 37 8.07 -19.94 -13.84
CA LEU A 37 7.63 -21.22 -14.42
C LEU A 37 7.76 -22.38 -13.41
N ARG A 38 8.81 -22.38 -12.58
CA ARG A 38 9.08 -23.46 -11.60
C ARG A 38 8.06 -23.49 -10.48
N VAL A 39 7.61 -22.33 -10.01
CA VAL A 39 6.54 -22.22 -8.99
C VAL A 39 5.14 -22.38 -9.59
N GLY A 40 5.04 -22.54 -10.91
CA GLY A 40 3.78 -22.82 -11.60
C GLY A 40 2.98 -21.58 -12.00
N LEU A 41 3.61 -20.39 -12.10
CA LEU A 41 2.93 -19.23 -12.67
C LEU A 41 2.54 -19.50 -14.13
N ALA A 42 1.34 -19.07 -14.50
CA ALA A 42 0.88 -19.15 -15.87
C ALA A 42 1.73 -18.27 -16.79
N VAL A 43 1.82 -18.63 -18.07
CA VAL A 43 2.51 -17.80 -19.08
C VAL A 43 1.99 -16.35 -19.08
N SER A 44 0.68 -16.16 -18.93
CA SER A 44 0.06 -14.83 -18.88
C SER A 44 0.43 -14.01 -17.62
N GLN A 45 0.85 -14.66 -16.54
CA GLN A 45 1.39 -13.99 -15.35
C GLN A 45 2.86 -13.60 -15.58
N ILE A 46 3.64 -14.51 -16.16
CA ILE A 46 5.06 -14.27 -16.46
C ILE A 46 5.24 -13.10 -17.44
N LYS A 47 4.39 -13.02 -18.47
CA LYS A 47 4.38 -11.90 -19.43
C LYS A 47 4.20 -10.53 -18.78
N MET A 48 3.63 -10.44 -17.58
CA MET A 48 3.48 -9.15 -16.89
C MET A 48 4.80 -8.57 -16.39
N TYR A 49 5.86 -9.36 -16.30
CA TYR A 49 7.15 -8.91 -15.77
C TYR A 49 8.36 -9.30 -16.61
N SER A 50 8.21 -10.14 -17.65
CA SER A 50 9.29 -10.54 -18.54
C SER A 50 9.63 -9.46 -19.58
N HIS A 51 10.09 -8.30 -19.12
CA HIS A 51 10.47 -7.18 -19.99
C HIS A 51 11.83 -6.62 -19.58
N ASP A 52 12.68 -6.30 -20.56
CA ASP A 52 14.04 -5.79 -20.37
C ASP A 52 14.12 -4.47 -19.57
N ILE A 53 13.08 -3.63 -19.58
CA ILE A 53 12.96 -2.40 -18.78
C ILE A 53 12.95 -2.66 -17.26
N LEU A 54 12.63 -3.87 -16.83
CA LEU A 54 12.62 -4.27 -15.43
C LEU A 54 13.90 -5.04 -15.12
N ASN A 55 14.69 -4.59 -14.14
CA ASN A 55 15.81 -5.42 -13.68
C ASN A 55 15.32 -6.68 -12.95
N ASP A 56 16.22 -7.65 -12.78
CA ASP A 56 15.96 -8.92 -12.11
C ASP A 56 15.34 -8.75 -10.72
N LYS A 57 15.74 -7.73 -9.96
CA LYS A 57 15.17 -7.46 -8.64
C LYS A 57 13.73 -6.94 -8.70
N GLN A 58 13.39 -6.11 -9.70
CA GLN A 58 12.01 -5.67 -9.92
C GLN A 58 11.12 -6.84 -10.37
N MET A 59 11.62 -7.65 -11.32
CA MET A 59 10.95 -8.89 -11.76
C MET A 59 10.68 -9.82 -10.58
N LYS A 60 11.67 -9.99 -9.69
CA LYS A 60 11.53 -10.78 -8.47
C LYS A 60 10.42 -10.29 -7.55
N GLU A 61 10.29 -8.98 -7.31
CA GLU A 61 9.21 -8.45 -6.47
C GLU A 61 7.83 -8.67 -7.13
N ILE A 62 7.74 -8.57 -8.45
CA ILE A 62 6.49 -8.87 -9.18
C ILE A 62 6.13 -10.35 -9.06
N ARG A 63 7.09 -11.24 -9.35
CA ARG A 63 6.93 -12.70 -9.20
C ARG A 63 6.54 -13.08 -7.78
N THR A 64 7.24 -12.55 -6.77
CA THR A 64 6.99 -12.83 -5.35
C THR A 64 5.56 -12.42 -4.96
N GLY A 65 5.06 -11.28 -5.46
CA GLY A 65 3.68 -10.88 -5.22
C GLY A 65 2.67 -11.89 -5.76
N MET A 66 2.88 -12.39 -6.99
CA MET A 66 2.03 -13.43 -7.58
C MET A 66 2.11 -14.76 -6.83
N GLU A 67 3.31 -15.16 -6.38
CA GLU A 67 3.53 -16.37 -5.56
C GLU A 67 2.78 -16.29 -4.23
N ASN A 68 2.73 -15.10 -3.63
CA ASN A 68 2.00 -14.84 -2.40
C ASN A 68 0.49 -14.59 -2.62
N GLY A 69 -0.02 -14.88 -3.82
CA GLY A 69 -1.45 -14.87 -4.11
C GLY A 69 -2.02 -13.50 -4.49
N LEU A 70 -1.18 -12.49 -4.75
CA LEU A 70 -1.68 -11.21 -5.26
C LEU A 70 -2.28 -11.40 -6.65
N SER A 71 -3.45 -10.80 -6.85
CA SER A 71 -4.12 -10.79 -8.15
C SER A 71 -3.31 -9.99 -9.18
N LYS A 72 -3.54 -10.24 -10.47
CA LYS A 72 -2.95 -9.46 -11.56
C LYS A 72 -3.20 -7.95 -11.40
N LEU A 73 -4.38 -7.57 -10.93
CA LEU A 73 -4.74 -6.17 -10.69
C LEU A 73 -3.89 -5.54 -9.59
N GLN A 74 -3.71 -6.24 -8.47
CA GLN A 74 -2.87 -5.78 -7.36
C GLN A 74 -1.40 -5.65 -7.79
N VAL A 75 -0.90 -6.63 -8.54
CA VAL A 75 0.47 -6.62 -9.07
C VAL A 75 0.69 -5.47 -10.05
N ALA A 76 -0.28 -5.17 -10.92
CA ALA A 76 -0.20 -4.07 -11.87
C ALA A 76 0.00 -2.69 -11.20
N LEU A 77 -0.40 -2.53 -9.93
CA LEU A 77 -0.22 -1.28 -9.19
C LEU A 77 1.25 -0.87 -9.08
N TYR A 78 2.18 -1.82 -9.05
CA TYR A 78 3.61 -1.54 -8.98
C TYR A 78 4.39 -2.04 -10.20
N ALA A 79 3.94 -3.10 -10.88
CA ALA A 79 4.60 -3.57 -12.10
C ALA A 79 4.57 -2.52 -13.22
N ASN A 80 3.47 -1.78 -13.37
CA ASN A 80 3.31 -0.75 -14.40
C ASN A 80 4.06 0.57 -14.09
N LYS A 81 4.91 0.58 -13.07
CA LYS A 81 5.68 1.76 -12.63
C LYS A 81 7.18 1.43 -12.65
N PRO A 82 7.82 1.31 -13.83
CA PRO A 82 9.23 0.89 -13.94
C PRO A 82 10.20 1.86 -13.23
N MET A 83 9.78 3.11 -13.01
CA MET A 83 10.49 4.12 -12.23
C MET A 83 10.58 3.81 -10.71
N LEU A 84 9.78 2.88 -10.18
CA LEU A 84 9.93 2.41 -8.80
C LEU A 84 11.14 1.48 -8.70
N THR A 85 12.03 1.76 -7.76
CA THR A 85 13.09 0.82 -7.39
C THR A 85 12.48 -0.48 -6.83
N HIS A 86 13.22 -1.59 -6.90
CA HIS A 86 12.78 -2.86 -6.29
C HIS A 86 12.47 -2.72 -4.79
N ILE A 87 13.15 -1.83 -4.06
CA ILE A 87 12.86 -1.59 -2.63
C ILE A 87 11.52 -0.86 -2.45
N GLN A 88 11.17 0.09 -3.32
CA GLN A 88 9.86 0.73 -3.31
C GLN A 88 8.75 -0.26 -3.72
N MET A 89 8.98 -1.08 -4.74
CA MET A 89 8.05 -2.16 -5.14
C MET A 89 7.81 -3.14 -3.99
N ARG A 90 8.86 -3.48 -3.23
CA ARG A 90 8.74 -4.32 -2.03
C ARG A 90 7.79 -3.71 -0.99
N GLU A 91 7.87 -2.41 -0.71
CA GLU A 91 6.94 -1.78 0.25
C GLU A 91 5.51 -1.71 -0.29
N VAL A 92 5.30 -1.58 -1.60
CA VAL A 92 3.97 -1.73 -2.21
C VAL A 92 3.45 -3.15 -2.03
N ARG A 93 4.24 -4.15 -2.41
CA ARG A 93 3.90 -5.57 -2.29
C ARG A 93 3.56 -5.96 -0.85
N LEU A 94 4.40 -5.56 0.11
CA LEU A 94 4.16 -5.85 1.54
C LEU A 94 2.85 -5.24 2.04
N GLY A 95 2.47 -4.05 1.56
CA GLY A 95 1.17 -3.47 1.90
C GLY A 95 0.00 -4.31 1.37
N LEU A 96 0.08 -4.74 0.10
CA LEU A 96 -0.96 -5.58 -0.51
C LEU A 96 -1.06 -6.96 0.15
N GLU A 97 0.08 -7.60 0.47
CA GLU A 97 0.13 -8.87 1.22
C GLU A 97 -0.38 -8.70 2.66
N GLY A 98 -0.22 -7.50 3.23
CA GLY A 98 -0.79 -7.08 4.52
C GLY A 98 -2.27 -6.69 4.46
N ASN A 99 -2.96 -6.98 3.36
CA ASN A 99 -4.37 -6.65 3.11
C ASN A 99 -4.70 -5.14 3.05
N LEU A 100 -3.72 -4.27 2.79
CA LEU A 100 -4.03 -2.88 2.44
C LEU A 100 -4.82 -2.85 1.12
N SER A 101 -5.80 -1.97 1.04
CA SER A 101 -6.59 -1.79 -0.17
C SER A 101 -5.73 -1.21 -1.29
N ASN A 102 -6.17 -1.42 -2.54
CA ASN A 102 -5.53 -0.81 -3.70
C ASN A 102 -5.43 0.71 -3.57
N SER A 103 -6.48 1.36 -3.05
CA SER A 103 -6.51 2.82 -2.85
C SER A 103 -5.52 3.29 -1.79
N GLN A 104 -5.34 2.54 -0.69
CA GLN A 104 -4.32 2.86 0.32
C GLN A 104 -2.91 2.76 -0.27
N VAL A 105 -2.66 1.73 -1.05
CA VAL A 105 -1.35 1.48 -1.67
C VAL A 105 -1.00 2.54 -2.72
N GLU A 106 -1.97 2.92 -3.56
CA GLU A 106 -1.78 3.98 -4.57
C GLU A 106 -1.37 5.33 -3.97
N MET A 107 -1.78 5.63 -2.74
CA MET A 107 -1.41 6.89 -2.08
C MET A 107 0.10 7.04 -1.90
N TYR A 108 0.81 5.93 -1.63
CA TYR A 108 2.24 5.94 -1.32
C TYR A 108 3.12 5.25 -2.38
N ALA A 109 2.56 4.56 -3.38
CA ALA A 109 3.28 3.94 -4.49
C ALA A 109 3.87 4.97 -5.48
N LYS A 110 4.76 5.86 -5.00
CA LYS A 110 5.29 7.02 -5.72
C LYS A 110 6.82 7.00 -5.71
N ALA A 111 7.42 7.21 -6.89
CA ALA A 111 8.88 7.25 -7.03
C ALA A 111 9.55 8.42 -6.28
N THR A 112 8.79 9.47 -5.98
CA THR A 112 9.23 10.66 -5.23
C THR A 112 9.42 10.42 -3.73
N LEU A 113 8.93 9.29 -3.20
CA LEU A 113 9.09 8.92 -1.79
C LEU A 113 10.27 7.95 -1.64
N LEU A 114 11.08 8.16 -0.60
CA LEU A 114 12.11 7.19 -0.23
C LEU A 114 11.46 5.86 0.20
N PRO A 115 12.11 4.71 -0.04
CA PRO A 115 11.56 3.42 0.40
C PRO A 115 11.25 3.39 1.90
N GLU A 116 12.09 4.01 2.73
CA GLU A 116 11.89 4.09 4.16
C GLU A 116 10.71 5.00 4.55
N GLN A 117 10.39 6.02 3.74
CA GLN A 117 9.18 6.83 3.94
C GLN A 117 7.92 6.04 3.55
N MET A 118 7.97 5.31 2.42
CA MET A 118 6.88 4.40 2.02
C MET A 118 6.60 3.35 3.08
N LYS A 119 7.66 2.82 3.72
CA LYS A 119 7.55 1.91 4.86
C LYS A 119 6.82 2.53 6.05
N GLU A 120 7.12 3.77 6.43
CA GLU A 120 6.42 4.44 7.52
C GLU A 120 4.96 4.73 7.15
N ILE A 121 4.67 5.14 5.90
CA ILE A 121 3.29 5.34 5.43
C ILE A 121 2.49 4.02 5.44
N ARG A 122 3.08 2.93 4.90
CA ARG A 122 2.48 1.58 4.93
C ARG A 122 2.15 1.16 6.37
N LYS A 123 3.12 1.30 7.28
CA LYS A 123 2.90 1.00 8.70
C LYS A 123 1.76 1.82 9.28
N GLY A 124 1.67 3.11 8.94
CA GLY A 124 0.55 3.95 9.35
C GLY A 124 -0.80 3.31 9.03
N PHE A 125 -1.00 2.86 7.79
CA PHE A 125 -2.22 2.13 7.43
C PHE A 125 -2.37 0.80 8.18
N GLU A 126 -1.30 0.01 8.34
CA GLU A 126 -1.33 -1.26 9.08
C GLU A 126 -1.71 -1.07 10.56
N TYR A 127 -1.35 0.06 11.17
CA TYR A 127 -1.74 0.45 12.52
C TYR A 127 -3.10 1.16 12.59
N GLY A 128 -3.84 1.22 11.48
CA GLY A 128 -5.21 1.75 11.45
C GLY A 128 -5.31 3.27 11.27
N LEU A 129 -4.23 3.96 10.86
CA LEU A 129 -4.34 5.37 10.49
C LEU A 129 -5.30 5.53 9.31
N ASN A 130 -6.16 6.54 9.40
CA ASN A 130 -7.12 6.85 8.36
C ASN A 130 -6.48 7.62 7.19
N LYS A 131 -7.26 7.85 6.13
CA LYS A 131 -6.82 8.56 4.93
C LYS A 131 -6.23 9.95 5.22
N GLU A 132 -6.90 10.75 6.05
CA GLU A 132 -6.46 12.12 6.38
C GLU A 132 -5.12 12.12 7.14
N GLN A 133 -4.95 11.19 8.08
CA GLN A 133 -3.70 11.05 8.84
C GLN A 133 -2.53 10.62 7.95
N VAL A 134 -2.79 9.76 6.95
CA VAL A 134 -1.76 9.37 5.99
C VAL A 134 -1.46 10.47 4.97
N GLU A 135 -2.46 11.20 4.49
CA GLU A 135 -2.25 12.41 3.67
C GLU A 135 -1.37 13.41 4.41
N PHE A 136 -1.61 13.59 5.71
CA PHE A 136 -0.75 14.41 6.56
C PHE A 136 0.71 13.93 6.57
N LEU A 137 0.98 12.62 6.62
CA LEU A 137 2.35 12.08 6.52
C LEU A 137 2.97 12.33 5.14
N ILE A 138 2.21 12.09 4.07
CA ILE A 138 2.66 12.25 2.68
C ILE A 138 3.00 13.72 2.40
N ASP A 139 2.18 14.66 2.87
CA ASP A 139 2.43 16.10 2.78
C ASP A 139 3.69 16.56 3.52
N LYS A 140 4.26 15.69 4.35
CA LYS A 140 5.52 15.91 5.08
C LYS A 140 6.62 15.00 4.54
N SER A 141 6.60 14.67 3.25
CA SER A 141 7.67 13.93 2.55
C SER A 141 9.04 14.64 2.56
N PHE A 142 9.10 15.92 2.97
CA PHE A 142 10.37 16.60 3.27
C PHE A 142 11.04 16.11 4.56
N LEU A 143 10.34 15.36 5.41
CA LEU A 143 10.87 14.79 6.64
C LEU A 143 11.78 13.60 6.33
N THR A 144 12.84 13.44 7.12
CA THR A 144 13.63 12.21 7.11
C THR A 144 12.76 11.02 7.56
N PRO A 145 13.10 9.77 7.18
CA PRO A 145 12.36 8.60 7.64
C PRO A 145 12.25 8.52 9.17
N GLN A 146 13.30 8.92 9.90
CA GLN A 146 13.29 8.94 11.37
C GLN A 146 12.33 10.00 11.92
N GLN A 147 12.25 11.18 11.32
CA GLN A 147 11.25 12.19 11.71
C GLN A 147 9.83 11.72 11.40
N MET A 148 9.60 11.16 10.19
CA MET A 148 8.30 10.63 9.79
C MET A 148 7.83 9.50 10.70
N ARG A 149 8.75 8.63 11.14
CA ARG A 149 8.49 7.59 12.15
C ARG A 149 7.92 8.18 13.45
N GLU A 150 8.53 9.25 13.97
CA GLU A 150 8.05 9.87 15.21
C GLU A 150 6.67 10.52 15.02
N VAL A 151 6.42 11.12 13.86
CA VAL A 151 5.10 11.67 13.53
C VAL A 151 4.05 10.55 13.43
N ARG A 152 4.38 9.44 12.76
CA ARG A 152 3.52 8.24 12.69
C ARG A 152 3.19 7.71 14.07
N ILE A 153 4.17 7.53 14.96
CA ILE A 153 3.95 7.07 16.34
C ILE A 153 3.03 8.03 17.09
N GLY A 154 3.20 9.34 16.90
CA GLY A 154 2.29 10.32 17.49
C GLY A 154 0.85 10.16 16.99
N LEU A 155 0.65 9.93 15.69
CA LEU A 155 -0.68 9.66 15.12
C LEU A 155 -1.29 8.35 15.68
N GLU A 156 -0.49 7.30 15.83
CA GLU A 156 -0.89 6.02 16.41
C GLU A 156 -1.31 6.14 17.88
N ASN A 157 -0.68 7.05 18.61
CA ASN A 157 -1.05 7.41 19.99
C ASN A 157 -2.18 8.46 20.06
N GLU A 158 -2.84 8.72 18.92
CA GLU A 158 -3.96 9.64 18.74
C GLU A 158 -3.62 11.08 19.15
N LEU A 159 -2.39 11.55 18.90
CA LEU A 159 -2.07 12.96 19.05
C LEU A 159 -2.80 13.76 17.95
N PRO A 160 -3.47 14.88 18.30
CA PRO A 160 -4.09 15.77 17.33
C PRO A 160 -3.09 16.29 16.30
N LEU A 161 -3.53 16.44 15.03
CA LEU A 161 -2.70 16.94 13.94
C LEU A 161 -2.06 18.31 14.24
N ASP A 162 -2.76 19.18 14.95
CA ASP A 162 -2.24 20.51 15.30
C ASP A 162 -1.10 20.45 16.33
N LEU A 163 -1.14 19.49 17.26
CA LEU A 163 0.00 19.24 18.15
C LEU A 163 1.17 18.68 17.37
N LEU A 164 0.92 17.75 16.43
CA LEU A 164 1.98 17.21 15.58
C LEU A 164 2.63 18.25 14.68
N LYS A 165 1.86 19.18 14.10
CA LYS A 165 2.40 20.35 13.37
C LYS A 165 3.36 21.15 14.25
N LYS A 166 2.95 21.41 15.50
CA LYS A 166 3.78 22.10 16.50
C LYS A 166 4.98 21.27 16.96
N CYS A 167 4.92 19.94 16.93
CA CYS A 167 6.06 19.06 17.23
C CYS A 167 7.09 19.11 16.09
N ILE A 168 6.64 19.11 14.83
CA ILE A 168 7.51 19.08 13.66
C ILE A 168 8.25 20.40 13.45
N LYS A 169 7.56 21.54 13.58
CA LYS A 169 8.14 22.86 13.30
C LYS A 169 8.16 23.77 14.53
N GLN A 170 9.25 24.53 14.67
CA GLN A 170 9.34 25.66 15.57
C GLN A 170 8.60 26.88 14.99
N GLU A 171 8.31 27.87 15.82
CA GLU A 171 7.63 29.12 15.39
C GLU A 171 8.44 29.90 14.35
N ASN A 172 9.77 29.79 14.40
CA ASN A 172 10.68 30.37 13.41
C ASN A 172 10.74 29.59 12.08
N GLY A 173 9.92 28.54 11.90
CA GLY A 173 9.86 27.71 10.70
C GLY A 173 10.88 26.57 10.64
N ARG A 174 11.84 26.47 11.57
CA ARG A 174 12.82 25.37 11.60
C ARG A 174 12.13 24.03 11.86
N VAL A 175 12.45 23.02 11.04
CA VAL A 175 12.03 21.63 11.25
C VAL A 175 12.91 21.02 12.35
N ARG A 176 12.27 20.43 13.37
CA ARG A 176 12.95 19.76 14.48
C ARG A 176 13.52 18.42 14.07
N GLY A 177 14.67 18.04 14.63
CA GLY A 177 15.26 16.71 14.43
C GLY A 177 14.42 15.60 15.07
N ALA A 178 14.65 14.34 14.67
CA ALA A 178 13.85 13.21 15.14
C ALA A 178 13.82 13.08 16.68
N LYS A 179 14.96 13.23 17.36
CA LYS A 179 15.04 13.19 18.83
C LYS A 179 14.27 14.33 19.51
N GLU A 180 14.25 15.51 18.90
CA GLU A 180 13.47 16.64 19.41
C GLU A 180 11.96 16.38 19.26
N ILE A 181 11.54 15.84 18.11
CA ILE A 181 10.14 15.45 17.88
C ILE A 181 9.73 14.35 18.86
N GLU A 182 10.56 13.32 19.03
CA GLU A 182 10.35 12.23 19.99
C GLU A 182 10.16 12.75 21.42
N GLY A 183 11.07 13.62 21.88
CA GLY A 183 11.01 14.18 23.23
C GLY A 183 9.73 14.97 23.47
N ILE A 184 9.37 15.85 22.53
CA ILE A 184 8.14 16.66 22.63
C ILE A 184 6.89 15.77 22.57
N ARG A 185 6.86 14.80 21.65
CA ARG A 185 5.76 13.83 21.54
C ARG A 185 5.53 13.09 22.85
N LYS A 186 6.59 12.57 23.48
CA LYS A 186 6.51 11.84 24.76
C LYS A 186 5.94 12.70 25.89
N VAL A 187 6.32 13.98 25.98
CA VAL A 187 5.76 14.90 26.98
C VAL A 187 4.24 15.05 26.80
N PHE A 188 3.75 15.17 25.57
CA PHE A 188 2.31 15.23 25.31
C PHE A 188 1.58 13.92 25.64
N GLU A 189 2.20 12.77 25.33
CA GLU A 189 1.67 11.45 25.66
C GLU A 189 1.55 11.22 27.16
N GLU A 190 2.59 11.59 27.92
CA GLU A 190 2.61 11.52 29.38
C GLU A 190 1.52 12.41 29.99
N GLY A 191 1.36 13.64 29.49
CA GLY A 191 0.29 14.54 29.91
C GLY A 191 -1.11 13.97 29.65
N LYS A 192 -1.35 13.36 28.48
CA LYS A 192 -2.61 12.67 28.15
C LYS A 192 -2.87 11.51 29.12
N ALA A 193 -1.85 10.72 29.45
CA ALA A 193 -1.96 9.60 30.39
C ALA A 193 -2.28 10.09 31.82
N GLU A 194 -1.68 11.18 32.28
CA GLU A 194 -1.94 11.74 33.61
C GLU A 194 -3.36 12.30 33.73
N ILE A 195 -3.83 13.03 32.71
CA ILE A 195 -5.21 13.56 32.66
C ILE A 195 -6.22 12.39 32.67
N SER A 196 -5.97 11.34 31.87
CA SER A 196 -6.83 10.16 31.83
C SER A 196 -6.93 9.47 33.20
N LYS A 197 -5.80 9.31 33.91
CA LYS A 197 -5.79 8.76 35.29
C LYS A 197 -6.63 9.60 36.26
N LYS A 198 -6.46 10.92 36.24
CA LYS A 198 -7.22 11.86 37.09
C LYS A 198 -8.73 11.77 36.80
N ASN A 199 -9.12 11.69 35.53
CA ASN A 199 -10.52 11.54 35.14
C ASN A 199 -11.14 10.23 35.65
N ILE A 200 -10.41 9.11 35.55
CA ILE A 200 -10.87 7.81 36.08
C ILE A 200 -11.02 7.87 37.60
N GLU A 201 -10.08 8.50 38.31
CA GLU A 201 -10.14 8.64 39.76
C GLU A 201 -11.33 9.51 40.22
N ALA A 202 -11.60 10.61 39.50
CA ALA A 202 -12.78 11.44 39.74
C ALA A 202 -14.09 10.68 39.50
N LEU A 203 -14.17 9.89 38.42
CA LEU A 203 -15.34 9.05 38.12
C LEU A 203 -15.56 7.98 39.20
N LYS A 204 -14.50 7.31 39.66
CA LYS A 204 -14.58 6.35 40.77
C LYS A 204 -15.11 7.02 42.03
N THR A 205 -14.55 8.17 42.39
CA THR A 205 -14.96 8.93 43.57
C THR A 205 -16.45 9.30 43.52
N ASN A 206 -16.93 9.76 42.36
CA ASN A 206 -18.34 10.11 42.18
C ASN A 206 -19.26 8.88 42.20
N LEU A 207 -18.81 7.74 41.64
CA LEU A 207 -19.56 6.48 41.70
C LEU A 207 -19.69 5.96 43.14
N PHE A 208 -18.62 5.99 43.92
CA PHE A 208 -18.66 5.62 45.34
C PHE A 208 -19.64 6.49 46.12
N LYS A 209 -19.59 7.82 45.93
CA LYS A 209 -20.57 8.73 46.54
C LYS A 209 -22.01 8.41 46.14
N LYS A 210 -22.24 8.09 44.85
CA LYS A 210 -23.58 7.78 44.35
C LYS A 210 -24.12 6.47 44.92
N LEU A 211 -23.27 5.45 45.05
CA LEU A 211 -23.60 4.17 45.68
C LEU A 211 -23.87 4.29 47.19
N GLU A 212 -23.22 5.23 47.89
CA GLU A 212 -23.54 5.53 49.29
C GLU A 212 -24.91 6.23 49.44
N THR A 213 -25.33 6.99 48.42
CA THR A 213 -26.63 7.71 48.44
C THR A 213 -27.81 6.91 47.88
N GLU A 214 -27.59 5.90 47.04
CA GLU A 214 -28.66 5.11 46.39
C GLU A 214 -28.77 3.68 46.98
N LYS A 215 -29.51 3.53 48.10
CA LYS A 215 -30.25 2.29 48.39
C LYS A 215 -31.52 2.25 47.52
N PRO A 216 -31.98 1.07 47.05
CA PRO A 216 -32.68 0.98 45.77
C PRO A 216 -34.17 1.34 45.88
N LYS A 217 -34.65 2.15 44.93
CA LYS A 217 -36.05 2.14 44.49
C LYS A 217 -36.10 2.02 42.97
N SER A 218 -36.84 1.02 42.52
CA SER A 218 -37.14 0.66 41.14
C SER A 218 -37.91 1.76 40.41
N SER A 219 -37.65 1.93 39.11
CA SER A 219 -38.64 1.66 38.04
C SER A 219 -38.16 2.10 36.65
N LYS A 220 -38.56 1.27 35.67
CA LYS A 220 -38.61 1.42 34.20
C LYS A 220 -39.00 2.84 33.72
N VAL A 221 -38.66 3.27 32.51
CA VAL A 221 -39.44 3.10 31.25
C VAL A 221 -38.68 3.86 30.14
N SER A 222 -38.19 3.16 29.10
CA SER A 222 -38.51 3.25 27.65
C SER A 222 -38.33 4.61 26.94
N GLU A 223 -37.62 4.61 25.82
CA GLU A 223 -37.73 5.64 24.78
C GLU A 223 -37.65 5.05 23.36
N GLU A 224 -38.28 5.79 22.46
CA GLU A 224 -38.83 5.45 21.16
C GLU A 224 -37.82 5.45 20.00
N LYS A 225 -38.24 4.78 18.92
CA LYS A 225 -37.66 4.86 17.58
C LYS A 225 -38.04 6.18 16.91
N GLN A 226 -37.12 6.78 16.17
CA GLN A 226 -37.44 7.52 14.94
C GLN A 226 -36.34 7.32 13.88
N ASN A 227 -36.77 6.85 12.72
CA ASN A 227 -36.09 6.94 11.43
C ASN A 227 -36.21 8.38 10.91
N ASP A 228 -35.20 8.88 10.19
CA ASP A 228 -35.47 9.47 8.88
C ASP A 228 -34.25 9.46 7.92
N LYS A 229 -34.59 9.47 6.63
CA LYS A 229 -33.81 9.46 5.38
C LYS A 229 -32.99 10.78 5.23
N SER A 230 -32.04 11.00 4.32
CA SER A 230 -32.01 10.73 2.87
C SER A 230 -30.66 11.14 2.23
N GLU A 231 -30.32 10.44 1.15
CA GLU A 231 -29.59 10.81 -0.08
C GLU A 231 -28.96 12.22 -0.24
N THR A 232 -27.74 12.31 -0.77
CA THR A 232 -27.46 12.64 -2.21
C THR A 232 -25.96 12.82 -2.54
N GLN A 233 -25.52 12.14 -3.63
CA GLN A 233 -24.73 12.60 -4.80
C GLN A 233 -23.47 13.49 -4.60
N SER A 234 -22.25 12.98 -4.86
CA SER A 234 -21.51 12.90 -6.16
C SER A 234 -21.21 14.26 -6.83
N THR A 235 -19.97 14.77 -6.86
CA THR A 235 -18.85 14.55 -7.83
C THR A 235 -17.75 15.60 -7.49
N PRO A 236 -16.46 15.59 -7.98
CA PRO A 236 -15.98 15.17 -9.30
C PRO A 236 -14.57 14.50 -9.32
N GLU A 237 -14.52 13.18 -9.52
CA GLU A 237 -13.28 12.40 -9.70
C GLU A 237 -12.91 12.11 -11.18
N LYS A 238 -13.54 12.78 -12.15
CA LYS A 238 -13.46 12.34 -13.56
C LYS A 238 -12.24 12.79 -14.38
N ASN A 239 -11.39 13.70 -13.89
CA ASN A 239 -10.37 14.30 -14.77
C ASN A 239 -9.00 13.62 -14.76
N ASN A 240 -8.67 12.76 -13.79
CA ASN A 240 -7.37 12.07 -13.76
C ASN A 240 -7.42 10.65 -14.35
N ALA A 241 -8.56 9.95 -14.25
CA ALA A 241 -8.73 8.60 -14.81
C ALA A 241 -8.58 8.57 -16.34
N GLN A 242 -8.89 9.68 -17.02
CA GLN A 242 -8.91 9.76 -18.47
C GLN A 242 -7.49 9.87 -19.07
N VAL A 243 -6.56 10.54 -18.37
CA VAL A 243 -5.15 10.64 -18.75
C VAL A 243 -4.43 9.31 -18.55
N TYR A 244 -4.73 8.61 -17.44
CA TYR A 244 -4.19 7.27 -17.20
C TYR A 244 -4.77 6.21 -18.14
N LYS A 245 -6.06 6.34 -18.50
CA LYS A 245 -6.69 5.48 -19.50
C LYS A 245 -6.10 5.69 -20.89
N GLN A 246 -5.82 6.93 -21.31
CA GLN A 246 -5.18 7.19 -22.61
C GLN A 246 -3.76 6.61 -22.70
N HIS A 247 -2.96 6.76 -21.64
CA HIS A 247 -1.61 6.19 -21.63
C HIS A 247 -1.63 4.65 -21.54
N TYR A 248 -2.62 4.08 -20.84
CA TYR A 248 -2.89 2.64 -20.81
C TYR A 248 -3.37 2.13 -22.18
N ASP A 249 -4.29 2.84 -22.85
CA ASP A 249 -4.81 2.48 -24.17
C ASP A 249 -3.72 2.60 -25.26
N GLU A 250 -2.77 3.53 -25.12
CA GLU A 250 -1.58 3.63 -25.99
C GLU A 250 -0.60 2.49 -25.76
N MET A 251 -0.33 2.13 -24.49
CA MET A 251 0.51 0.98 -24.15
C MET A 251 -0.14 -0.33 -24.59
N MET A 252 -1.45 -0.50 -24.40
CA MET A 252 -2.19 -1.70 -24.82
C MET A 252 -2.43 -1.78 -26.32
N LYS A 253 -2.45 -0.66 -27.05
CA LYS A 253 -2.53 -0.66 -28.52
C LYS A 253 -1.30 -1.27 -29.18
N SER A 254 -0.10 -1.17 -28.59
CA SER A 254 1.05 -1.95 -29.07
C SER A 254 0.91 -3.45 -28.79
N TYR A 255 0.15 -3.84 -27.77
CA TYR A 255 -0.09 -5.24 -27.40
C TYR A 255 -1.28 -5.91 -28.12
N LEU A 256 -2.29 -5.15 -28.60
CA LEU A 256 -3.47 -5.72 -29.27
C LEU A 256 -3.24 -6.07 -30.75
N ASN A 257 -2.24 -5.49 -31.42
CA ASN A 257 -1.98 -5.79 -32.83
C ASN A 257 -1.30 -7.15 -33.08
N GLU A 258 -0.73 -7.80 -32.06
CA GLU A 258 -0.09 -9.12 -32.21
C GLU A 258 -0.92 -10.28 -31.64
N ALA A 259 -1.97 -10.00 -30.85
CA ALA A 259 -2.78 -11.04 -30.20
C ALA A 259 -4.06 -11.44 -30.98
N TYR A 260 -4.39 -10.75 -32.08
CA TYR A 260 -5.60 -11.03 -32.88
C TYR A 260 -5.38 -11.18 -34.40
N ALA A 261 -4.13 -11.37 -34.87
CA ALA A 261 -3.86 -11.59 -36.29
C ALA A 261 -3.70 -13.08 -36.70
N GLN A 262 -4.08 -14.05 -35.85
CA GLN A 262 -3.93 -15.48 -36.16
C GLN A 262 -5.17 -16.37 -35.87
N GLU A 263 -6.38 -15.81 -35.81
CA GLU A 263 -7.61 -16.63 -35.70
C GLU A 263 -8.72 -16.28 -36.71
N GLU A 264 -8.41 -15.64 -37.85
CA GLU A 264 -9.32 -15.62 -39.00
C GLU A 264 -8.57 -16.09 -40.25
N GLY A 265 -8.60 -17.39 -40.50
CA GLY A 265 -7.99 -17.97 -41.70
C GLY A 265 -8.14 -19.49 -41.81
N ASP A 266 -9.18 -20.08 -41.21
CA ASP A 266 -9.59 -21.46 -41.51
C ASP A 266 -11.12 -21.57 -41.35
N GLU A 267 -11.85 -21.07 -42.36
CA GLU A 267 -13.19 -21.57 -42.66
C GLU A 267 -13.38 -21.67 -44.19
N ILE A 268 -13.22 -22.90 -44.68
CA ILE A 268 -14.08 -23.60 -45.65
C ILE A 268 -14.60 -22.80 -46.86
N ALA A 269 -14.08 -23.13 -48.05
CA ALA A 269 -14.89 -23.16 -49.27
C ALA A 269 -14.34 -24.23 -50.25
N ILE A 270 -15.18 -25.25 -50.46
CA ILE A 270 -15.31 -26.25 -51.55
C ILE A 270 -14.21 -26.29 -52.61
#